data_AF-K6HCG6-F1
#
_entry.id   AF-K6HCG6-F1
#
_cell.length_a   1.000
_cell.length_b   1.000
_cell.length_c   1.000
_cell.angle_alpha   90.00
_cell.angle_beta   90.00
_cell.angle_gamma   90.00
#
_symmetry.space_group_name_H-M   'P 1'
#
loop_
_entity.id
_entity.type
_entity.pdbx_description
1 polymer ?
#
loop_
_entity_poly.entity_id
_entity_poly.type
_entity_poly.pdbx_seq_one_letter_code
_entity_poly.pdbx_strand_id
1 'polypeptide(L)'
;MKTKRISFQNIFRKPNESKNRKLSLRVCPETLRVIALSRRFFEVLGRALSYLLFLSVLNCMPDGKSNYNGFLIFSLFAPKGQNIEFTNANSTRISDPDDDDDLNVLSYNLFLYSNGDPYFGYWEQEERAELLAKSKFMKNQDIIVLEEAFDTSARNILLNNLRLEYPDQTEVIGETRDGWNQTLGDFRQQVNNGGVVVLSKWPIQEKIQYIFKNHGCGNDALYNKGFAYVKIKKGDRIIHVLGTDTQSKDSACSDLGVSARNEQISEIGKFIDSKKISNRDIVLIAGSLNVDKNDKSSYQKMLTTLKANEPRYAGIPFTWDPKKNKIAAYNNSYYSWNWPQSYGEYILVSKDNFQPKVWQNLAYDPISPTTWKRKWNGGYTSYEFSDHFPVYAFVYADPSTPTKSGHRRKYDQVSLIAKYTRKAVQADHNRPDGWLKADGSVEEKETEFTKFNLLQEYDPDSDTFCMLSGRVRIESSQYLNYFWTWWLQGGGGNYAYYPKFDDGSKLLEMVVTKQGCLEDGDSVVFKDFDTYGKYYYFLVVWDRGSWKDYIYLWYESAQPYSFFDVKLNTSPERDWSKDLIYRRF
;
A
#
# COMPACT_ATOMS: atom_id res chain seq x y z
N MET A 1 -53.46 8.44 -18.03
CA MET A 1 -54.60 9.11 -17.36
C MET A 1 -54.60 8.74 -15.88
N LYS A 2 -54.84 9.74 -15.01
CA LYS A 2 -54.92 9.74 -13.54
C LYS A 2 -53.60 9.69 -12.74
N THR A 3 -53.19 10.91 -12.43
CA THR A 3 -52.31 11.42 -11.38
C THR A 3 -52.71 11.02 -9.95
N LYS A 4 -51.73 10.85 -9.07
CA LYS A 4 -51.81 11.27 -7.65
C LYS A 4 -50.42 11.67 -7.15
N ARG A 5 -50.26 12.98 -6.90
CA ARG A 5 -49.20 13.61 -6.10
C ARG A 5 -49.52 13.44 -4.62
N ILE A 6 -48.52 13.22 -3.78
CA ILE A 6 -48.56 13.57 -2.36
C ILE A 6 -47.27 14.34 -2.04
N SER A 7 -47.44 15.59 -1.61
CA SER A 7 -46.40 16.48 -1.09
C SER A 7 -46.38 16.40 0.43
N PHE A 8 -45.22 16.62 1.05
CA PHE A 8 -45.15 17.15 2.41
C PHE A 8 -44.08 18.24 2.50
N GLN A 9 -44.52 19.44 2.90
CA GLN A 9 -43.68 20.55 3.34
C GLN A 9 -43.89 20.77 4.84
N ASN A 10 -42.76 20.97 5.53
CA ASN A 10 -42.51 21.85 6.69
C ASN A 10 -43.32 21.75 7.98
N ILE A 11 -42.63 21.48 9.10
CA ILE A 11 -42.79 22.22 10.37
C ILE A 11 -41.42 22.39 11.07
N PHE A 12 -40.98 23.65 11.19
CA PHE A 12 -39.94 24.11 12.12
C PHE A 12 -40.52 24.24 13.55
N ARG A 13 -39.77 23.84 14.60
CA ARG A 13 -39.84 24.44 15.95
C ARG A 13 -38.67 24.00 16.86
N LYS A 14 -37.98 25.00 17.41
CA LYS A 14 -37.14 25.04 18.64
C LYS A 14 -37.41 26.42 19.28
N PRO A 15 -37.00 26.75 20.53
CA PRO A 15 -36.47 25.95 21.65
C PRO A 15 -37.17 26.26 23.01
N ASN A 16 -36.78 25.61 24.13
CA ASN A 16 -36.77 26.26 25.45
C ASN A 16 -35.88 25.54 26.49
N GLU A 17 -35.41 26.35 27.44
CA GLU A 17 -34.28 26.17 28.35
C GLU A 17 -34.54 25.46 29.70
N SER A 18 -33.41 25.12 30.36
CA SER A 18 -33.14 25.21 31.80
C SER A 18 -33.24 23.93 32.65
N LYS A 19 -32.11 23.48 33.23
CA LYS A 19 -31.62 23.86 34.57
C LYS A 19 -30.41 23.03 35.04
N ASN A 20 -29.41 23.74 35.55
CA ASN A 20 -28.30 23.29 36.38
C ASN A 20 -28.75 22.41 37.56
N ARG A 21 -27.96 21.37 37.90
CA ARG A 21 -27.70 20.98 39.30
C ARG A 21 -26.33 20.31 39.44
N LYS A 22 -25.44 20.98 40.17
CA LYS A 22 -24.21 20.46 40.79
C LYS A 22 -24.56 19.29 41.73
N LEU A 23 -23.75 18.23 41.75
CA LEU A 23 -23.73 17.28 42.86
C LEU A 23 -22.35 17.32 43.54
N SER A 24 -22.36 17.66 44.82
CA SER A 24 -21.22 17.69 45.73
C SER A 24 -21.02 16.34 46.40
N LEU A 25 -19.75 15.95 46.60
CA LEU A 25 -19.32 14.88 47.50
C LEU A 25 -19.63 15.20 48.97
N ARG A 26 -20.10 14.19 49.72
CA ARG A 26 -19.89 14.03 51.17
C ARG A 26 -19.68 12.55 51.52
N VAL A 27 -18.76 12.37 52.46
CA VAL A 27 -18.19 11.13 53.02
C VAL A 27 -18.97 10.72 54.28
N CYS A 28 -19.00 9.41 54.61
CA CYS A 28 -18.87 8.83 55.97
C CYS A 28 -18.88 7.27 55.94
N PRO A 29 -18.42 6.56 57.00
CA PRO A 29 -17.37 5.54 56.88
C PRO A 29 -17.71 4.12 57.38
N GLU A 30 -16.68 3.25 57.37
CA GLU A 30 -16.48 1.99 58.10
C GLU A 30 -17.11 0.68 57.57
N THR A 31 -16.23 -0.23 57.13
CA THR A 31 -15.95 -1.48 57.87
C THR A 31 -14.72 -2.18 57.28
N LEU A 32 -13.61 -2.18 58.02
CA LEU A 32 -12.47 -3.07 57.78
C LEU A 32 -12.88 -4.49 58.23
N ARG A 33 -12.82 -5.47 57.33
CA ARG A 33 -12.57 -6.86 57.69
C ARG A 33 -11.22 -7.27 57.12
N VAL A 34 -10.32 -7.61 58.03
CA VAL A 34 -9.02 -8.19 57.76
C VAL A 34 -9.24 -9.57 57.13
N ILE A 35 -8.88 -9.71 55.86
CA ILE A 35 -8.60 -11.01 55.24
C ILE A 35 -7.09 -11.10 55.08
N ALA A 36 -6.50 -12.12 55.71
CA ALA A 36 -5.09 -12.43 55.62
C ALA A 36 -4.69 -12.68 54.16
N LEU A 37 -3.78 -11.86 53.63
CA LEU A 37 -3.17 -12.07 52.32
C LEU A 37 -1.72 -12.56 52.50
N SER A 38 -1.41 -13.59 51.73
CA SER A 38 -0.16 -14.35 51.77
C SER A 38 1.08 -13.50 51.41
N ARG A 39 2.27 -14.03 51.75
CA ARG A 39 3.62 -13.46 51.51
C ARG A 39 3.93 -13.00 50.08
N ARG A 40 3.06 -13.22 49.08
CA ARG A 40 3.17 -12.70 47.71
C ARG A 40 2.64 -11.28 47.51
N PHE A 41 1.98 -10.67 48.50
CA PHE A 41 1.45 -9.30 48.38
C PHE A 41 2.50 -8.20 48.65
N PHE A 42 3.66 -8.54 49.23
CA PHE A 42 4.72 -7.58 49.57
C PHE A 42 5.73 -7.28 48.45
N GLU A 43 5.73 -8.03 47.35
CA GLU A 43 6.63 -7.76 46.21
C GLU A 43 6.08 -6.71 45.23
N VAL A 44 4.78 -6.40 45.28
CA VAL A 44 4.13 -5.47 44.35
C VAL A 44 4.06 -4.04 44.88
N LEU A 45 4.01 -3.83 46.21
CA LEU A 45 4.05 -2.48 46.79
C LEU A 45 5.45 -1.85 46.83
N GLY A 46 6.52 -2.66 46.78
CA GLY A 46 7.90 -2.16 46.78
C GLY A 46 8.34 -1.49 45.47
N ARG A 47 7.61 -1.68 44.36
CA ARG A 47 7.92 -1.05 43.07
C ARG A 47 7.13 0.24 42.81
N ALA A 48 5.95 0.38 43.41
CA ALA A 48 5.12 1.57 43.27
C ALA A 48 5.62 2.77 44.10
N LEU A 49 6.20 2.53 45.28
CA LEU A 49 6.78 3.59 46.11
C LEU A 49 8.10 4.17 45.54
N SER A 50 8.87 3.38 44.79
CA SER A 50 10.10 3.83 44.14
C SER A 50 9.83 4.80 43.00
N TYR A 51 8.70 4.64 42.30
CA TYR A 51 8.28 5.53 41.21
C TYR A 51 7.81 6.90 41.72
N LEU A 52 7.12 6.94 42.86
CA LEU A 52 6.60 8.16 43.46
C LEU A 52 7.70 9.02 44.12
N LEU A 53 8.76 8.41 44.66
CA LEU A 53 9.92 9.13 45.20
C LEU A 53 10.89 9.62 44.11
N PHE A 54 10.89 9.04 42.91
CA PHE A 54 11.75 9.48 41.80
C PHE A 54 11.18 10.70 41.06
N LEU A 55 9.84 10.81 40.97
CA LEU A 55 9.15 11.94 40.35
C LEU A 55 9.28 13.25 41.16
N SER A 56 9.57 13.18 42.45
CA SER A 56 9.83 14.37 43.28
C SER A 56 11.23 14.97 43.12
N VAL A 57 12.21 14.22 42.61
CA VAL A 57 13.60 14.71 42.46
C VAL A 57 13.82 15.38 41.09
N LEU A 58 13.03 15.03 40.07
CA LEU A 58 13.11 15.64 38.73
C LEU A 58 12.49 17.05 38.65
N ASN A 59 11.68 17.47 39.63
CA ASN A 59 11.03 18.80 39.65
C ASN A 59 11.82 19.87 40.42
N CYS A 60 13.11 19.65 40.73
CA CYS A 60 13.93 20.58 41.51
C CYS A 60 15.37 20.73 40.99
N MET A 61 15.57 20.90 39.67
CA MET A 61 16.86 21.39 39.15
C MET A 61 16.69 22.43 38.03
N PRO A 62 17.56 23.47 37.95
CA PRO A 62 17.42 24.54 36.99
C PRO A 62 17.92 24.17 35.59
N ASP A 63 17.35 24.82 34.58
CA ASP A 63 17.58 24.59 33.15
C ASP A 63 19.05 24.76 32.71
N GLY A 64 19.54 23.78 31.94
CA GLY A 64 20.76 23.91 31.14
C GLY A 64 21.57 22.62 31.03
N LYS A 65 21.71 22.13 29.78
CA LYS A 65 22.53 20.99 29.31
C LYS A 65 21.84 19.61 29.26
N SER A 66 20.93 19.46 28.31
CA SER A 66 20.50 18.14 27.79
C SER A 66 21.57 17.59 26.84
N ASN A 67 22.58 16.90 27.36
CA ASN A 67 23.43 16.01 26.54
C ASN A 67 24.17 14.95 27.38
N TYR A 68 23.58 14.44 28.47
CA TYR A 68 24.16 13.29 29.22
C TYR A 68 23.12 12.36 29.87
N ASN A 69 21.82 12.53 29.61
CA ASN A 69 20.78 11.81 30.35
C ASN A 69 20.36 10.46 29.73
N GLY A 70 20.91 10.09 28.56
CA GLY A 70 20.66 8.77 27.94
C GLY A 70 21.57 7.65 28.45
N PHE A 71 22.70 7.98 29.09
CA PHE A 71 23.74 7.00 29.42
C PHE A 71 23.59 6.34 30.81
N LEU A 72 22.69 6.84 31.66
CA LEU A 72 22.46 6.30 33.01
C LEU A 72 21.26 5.34 33.12
N ILE A 73 20.46 5.19 32.05
CA ILE A 73 19.24 4.37 32.06
C ILE A 73 19.54 2.89 31.72
N PHE A 74 20.68 2.59 31.11
CA PHE A 74 21.01 1.23 30.66
C PHE A 74 21.74 0.34 31.69
N SER A 75 22.23 0.89 32.80
CA SER A 75 23.07 0.17 33.77
C SER A 75 22.31 -0.48 34.94
N LEU A 76 20.98 -0.31 35.03
CA LEU A 76 20.17 -0.81 36.16
C LEU A 76 19.34 -2.06 35.85
N PHE A 77 19.35 -2.59 34.61
CA PHE A 77 18.57 -3.77 34.22
C PHE A 77 19.32 -4.80 33.35
N ALA A 78 20.66 -4.87 33.46
CA ALA A 78 21.41 -5.95 32.82
C ALA A 78 21.45 -7.21 33.72
N PRO A 79 21.16 -8.42 33.18
CA PRO A 79 21.42 -9.67 33.88
C PRO A 79 22.93 -9.83 34.10
N LYS A 80 23.35 -10.27 35.29
CA LYS A 80 24.77 -10.55 35.59
C LYS A 80 25.34 -11.57 34.60
N GLY A 81 26.35 -11.16 33.84
CA GLY A 81 27.25 -12.05 33.11
C GLY A 81 27.29 -11.83 31.61
N GLN A 82 27.92 -10.73 31.16
CA GLN A 82 28.59 -10.63 29.87
C GLN A 82 29.59 -9.47 29.94
N ASN A 83 30.86 -9.76 29.63
CA ASN A 83 31.90 -8.75 29.51
C ASN A 83 31.63 -7.94 28.24
N ILE A 84 31.32 -6.65 28.39
CA ILE A 84 31.25 -5.70 27.28
C ILE A 84 32.56 -4.93 27.28
N GLU A 85 33.41 -5.21 26.30
CA GLU A 85 34.57 -4.39 25.97
C GLU A 85 34.07 -3.12 25.28
N PHE A 86 34.18 -1.97 25.95
CA PHE A 86 33.89 -0.69 25.33
C PHE A 86 35.13 -0.21 24.56
N THR A 87 35.11 -0.35 23.24
CA THR A 87 36.05 0.37 22.38
C THR A 87 35.59 1.82 22.24
N ASN A 88 36.39 2.75 22.75
CA ASN A 88 36.19 4.19 22.55
C ASN A 88 36.39 4.53 21.06
N ALA A 89 35.30 4.57 20.31
CA ALA A 89 35.30 5.12 18.96
C ALA A 89 35.13 6.65 19.01
N ASN A 90 36.19 7.38 19.38
CA ASN A 90 36.35 8.74 18.88
C ASN A 90 36.81 8.64 17.42
N SER A 91 35.87 8.36 16.52
CA SER A 91 36.05 8.54 15.09
C SER A 91 35.29 9.80 14.70
N THR A 92 36.01 10.92 14.62
CA THR A 92 35.64 11.96 13.66
C THR A 92 35.64 11.31 12.29
N ARG A 93 34.46 10.89 11.81
CA ARG A 93 34.27 10.59 10.39
C ARG A 93 34.57 11.89 9.65
N ILE A 94 35.74 11.94 9.02
CA ILE A 94 35.93 12.78 7.85
C ILE A 94 34.94 12.20 6.84
N SER A 95 33.84 12.90 6.59
CA SER A 95 32.94 12.57 5.49
C SER A 95 33.78 12.57 4.23
N ASP A 96 33.81 11.43 3.53
CA ASP A 96 34.40 11.39 2.20
C ASP A 96 33.63 12.42 1.36
N PRO A 97 34.26 13.33 0.61
CA PRO A 97 33.53 14.27 -0.24
C PRO A 97 32.58 13.59 -1.25
N ASP A 98 32.75 12.28 -1.51
CA ASP A 98 31.83 11.43 -2.29
C ASP A 98 30.56 10.98 -1.50
N ASP A 99 30.48 11.17 -0.18
CA ASP A 99 29.32 10.80 0.67
C ASP A 99 28.20 11.86 0.61
N ASP A 100 28.57 13.12 0.34
CA ASP A 100 27.62 14.23 0.15
C ASP A 100 26.88 14.14 -1.21
N ASP A 101 27.42 13.38 -2.16
CA ASP A 101 26.83 13.15 -3.48
C ASP A 101 25.89 11.95 -3.52
N ASP A 102 25.96 11.06 -2.51
CA ASP A 102 24.96 10.00 -2.37
C ASP A 102 23.60 10.63 -2.08
N LEU A 103 22.55 10.09 -2.69
CA LEU A 103 21.21 10.63 -2.56
C LEU A 103 20.21 9.49 -2.73
N ASN A 104 19.30 9.33 -1.78
CA ASN A 104 18.22 8.34 -1.84
C ASN A 104 16.87 9.05 -1.85
N VAL A 105 16.07 8.84 -2.89
CA VAL A 105 14.77 9.47 -3.08
C VAL A 105 13.71 8.42 -3.32
N LEU A 106 12.54 8.60 -2.71
CA LEU A 106 11.36 7.78 -2.96
C LEU A 106 10.26 8.65 -3.57
N SER A 107 9.59 8.16 -4.60
CA SER A 107 8.34 8.71 -5.11
C SER A 107 7.25 7.64 -5.01
N TYR A 108 6.08 8.01 -4.51
CA TYR A 108 4.99 7.06 -4.35
C TYR A 108 3.59 7.68 -4.40
N ASN A 109 2.85 7.35 -5.46
CA ASN A 109 1.42 7.59 -5.59
C ASN A 109 0.64 6.70 -4.62
N LEU A 110 -0.08 7.31 -3.68
CA LEU A 110 -0.69 6.62 -2.54
C LEU A 110 -2.16 6.23 -2.74
N PHE A 111 -2.82 6.72 -3.79
CA PHE A 111 -4.25 6.47 -4.02
C PHE A 111 -5.10 6.76 -2.77
N LEU A 112 -4.80 7.84 -2.03
CA LEU A 112 -5.52 8.21 -0.80
C LEU A 112 -6.61 9.23 -1.13
N TYR A 113 -7.54 8.86 -2.02
CA TYR A 113 -8.71 9.68 -2.32
C TYR A 113 -9.56 9.94 -1.08
N SER A 114 -10.20 11.11 -1.00
CA SER A 114 -11.11 11.41 0.09
C SER A 114 -12.35 10.51 0.06
N ASN A 115 -12.90 10.17 1.22
CA ASN A 115 -14.11 9.33 1.34
C ASN A 115 -15.33 9.86 0.57
N GLY A 116 -15.39 11.16 0.31
CA GLY A 116 -16.43 11.81 -0.48
C GLY A 116 -16.17 11.84 -1.99
N ASP A 117 -15.05 11.28 -2.48
CA ASP A 117 -14.75 11.23 -3.91
C ASP A 117 -15.80 10.35 -4.64
N PRO A 118 -16.42 10.85 -5.72
CA PRO A 118 -17.53 10.16 -6.38
C PRO A 118 -17.11 8.92 -7.17
N TYR A 119 -15.83 8.79 -7.52
CA TYR A 119 -15.30 7.66 -8.25
C TYR A 119 -14.69 6.67 -7.29
N PHE A 120 -13.66 7.06 -6.55
CA PHE A 120 -12.77 6.15 -5.86
C PHE A 120 -13.19 5.88 -4.41
N GLY A 121 -13.85 6.83 -3.72
CA GLY A 121 -14.54 6.57 -2.44
C GLY A 121 -13.70 5.83 -1.36
N TYR A 122 -14.34 4.99 -0.55
CA TYR A 122 -13.78 4.35 0.66
C TYR A 122 -12.81 3.19 0.36
N TRP A 123 -11.53 3.33 0.73
CA TRP A 123 -10.46 2.32 0.55
C TRP A 123 -9.61 2.14 1.82
N GLU A 124 -10.22 2.32 3.00
CA GLU A 124 -9.53 2.28 4.31
C GLU A 124 -8.24 3.11 4.32
N GLN A 125 -8.33 4.34 3.83
CA GLN A 125 -7.22 5.26 3.62
C GLN A 125 -6.36 5.44 4.89
N GLU A 126 -7.00 5.60 6.05
CA GLU A 126 -6.33 5.75 7.33
C GLU A 126 -5.53 4.50 7.71
N GLU A 127 -6.11 3.31 7.54
CA GLU A 127 -5.44 2.04 7.84
C GLU A 127 -4.25 1.81 6.90
N ARG A 128 -4.41 2.08 5.60
CA ARG A 128 -3.31 2.03 4.63
C ARG A 128 -2.21 3.03 4.98
N ALA A 129 -2.55 4.25 5.40
CA ALA A 129 -1.58 5.25 5.85
C ALA A 129 -0.78 4.80 7.08
N GLU A 130 -1.42 4.13 8.05
CA GLU A 130 -0.71 3.55 9.18
C GLU A 130 0.25 2.43 8.77
N LEU A 131 -0.21 1.53 7.90
CA LEU A 131 0.61 0.43 7.39
C LEU A 131 1.81 0.96 6.59
N LEU A 132 1.59 1.95 5.72
CA LEU A 132 2.63 2.65 4.97
C LEU A 132 3.69 3.23 5.90
N ALA A 133 3.28 3.98 6.94
CA ALA A 133 4.22 4.64 7.84
C ALA A 133 5.10 3.67 8.64
N LYS A 134 4.63 2.44 8.87
CA LYS A 134 5.35 1.35 9.56
C LYS A 134 6.26 0.54 8.63
N SER A 135 6.10 0.67 7.31
CA SER A 135 6.84 -0.12 6.34
C SER A 135 8.32 0.28 6.28
N LYS A 136 9.21 -0.71 6.13
CA LYS A 136 10.67 -0.48 6.06
C LYS A 136 11.08 0.28 4.81
N PHE A 137 10.33 0.10 3.73
CA PHE A 137 10.62 0.65 2.41
C PHE A 137 10.39 2.19 2.38
N MET A 138 9.56 2.72 3.29
CA MET A 138 9.38 4.17 3.51
C MET A 138 10.48 4.82 4.36
N LYS A 139 11.45 4.05 4.87
CA LYS A 139 12.52 4.52 5.75
C LYS A 139 13.82 4.69 4.97
N ASN A 140 14.82 5.33 5.59
CA ASN A 140 16.18 5.47 5.07
C ASN A 140 16.31 6.28 3.77
N GLN A 141 15.29 7.06 3.40
CA GLN A 141 15.36 7.97 2.25
C GLN A 141 15.92 9.33 2.70
N ASP A 142 16.52 10.12 1.82
CA ASP A 142 16.81 11.53 2.09
C ASP A 142 15.58 12.40 1.85
N ILE A 143 14.80 12.04 0.83
CA ILE A 143 13.65 12.78 0.33
C ILE A 143 12.55 11.79 -0.06
N ILE A 144 11.30 12.09 0.29
CA ILE A 144 10.12 11.37 -0.17
C ILE A 144 9.19 12.36 -0.86
N VAL A 145 8.74 12.00 -2.06
CA VAL A 145 7.65 12.67 -2.77
C VAL A 145 6.44 11.74 -2.73
N LEU A 146 5.33 12.25 -2.21
CA LEU A 146 4.07 11.53 -2.13
C LEU A 146 3.07 12.19 -3.09
N GLU A 147 2.39 11.37 -3.86
CA GLU A 147 1.36 11.78 -4.81
C GLU A 147 0.01 11.18 -4.41
N GLU A 148 -1.09 11.80 -4.86
CA GLU A 148 -2.47 11.42 -4.50
C GLU A 148 -2.74 11.28 -2.99
N ALA A 149 -2.04 12.04 -2.14
CA ALA A 149 -2.27 12.14 -0.70
C ALA A 149 -3.49 13.05 -0.39
N PHE A 150 -4.61 12.84 -1.08
CA PHE A 150 -5.75 13.76 -1.08
C PHE A 150 -6.49 13.81 0.26
N ASP A 151 -6.75 12.66 0.88
CA ASP A 151 -7.50 12.53 2.12
C ASP A 151 -6.73 13.13 3.30
N THR A 152 -7.34 14.14 3.94
CA THR A 152 -6.70 14.88 5.02
C THR A 152 -6.40 14.02 6.25
N SER A 153 -7.27 13.08 6.61
CA SER A 153 -7.09 12.26 7.82
C SER A 153 -5.94 11.28 7.62
N ALA A 154 -5.98 10.51 6.53
CA ALA A 154 -4.95 9.55 6.18
C ALA A 154 -3.59 10.22 5.93
N ARG A 155 -3.57 11.36 5.22
CA ARG A 155 -2.36 12.17 5.03
C ARG A 155 -1.76 12.57 6.38
N ASN A 156 -2.56 13.11 7.30
CA ASN A 156 -2.08 13.51 8.62
C ASN A 156 -1.52 12.33 9.43
N ILE A 157 -2.17 11.17 9.38
CA ILE A 157 -1.65 9.94 10.02
C ILE A 157 -0.27 9.60 9.45
N LEU A 158 -0.13 9.55 8.13
CA LEU A 158 1.13 9.20 7.47
C LEU A 158 2.24 10.20 7.82
N LEU A 159 1.98 11.50 7.60
CA LEU A 159 2.96 12.57 7.81
C LEU A 159 3.44 12.66 9.26
N ASN A 160 2.53 12.54 10.23
CA ASN A 160 2.88 12.57 11.65
C ASN A 160 3.75 11.36 12.05
N ASN A 161 3.44 10.16 11.57
CA ASN A 161 4.22 8.96 11.87
C ASN A 161 5.61 8.94 11.20
N LEU A 162 5.78 9.69 10.09
CA LEU A 162 7.07 9.85 9.41
C LEU A 162 7.91 11.01 9.94
N ARG A 163 7.33 11.90 10.76
CA ARG A 163 7.95 13.17 11.17
C ARG A 163 9.25 13.05 11.96
N LEU A 164 9.41 11.98 12.75
CA LEU A 164 10.65 11.77 13.50
C LEU A 164 11.86 11.53 12.59
N GLU A 165 11.64 10.90 11.45
CA GLU A 165 12.70 10.64 10.48
C GLU A 165 12.79 11.75 9.42
N TYR A 166 11.65 12.33 9.04
CA TYR A 166 11.54 13.38 8.03
C TYR A 166 10.90 14.63 8.66
N PRO A 167 11.66 15.44 9.42
CA PRO A 167 11.12 16.56 10.20
C PRO A 167 10.65 17.72 9.34
N ASP A 168 11.27 17.92 8.17
CA ASP A 168 10.96 18.97 7.22
C ASP A 168 9.96 18.46 6.18
N GLN A 169 8.73 18.98 6.22
CA GLN A 169 7.64 18.55 5.35
C GLN A 169 6.94 19.77 4.75
N THR A 170 6.48 19.66 3.51
CA THR A 170 5.59 20.67 2.91
C THR A 170 4.17 20.45 3.39
N GLU A 171 3.33 21.49 3.29
CA GLU A 171 1.89 21.27 3.21
C GLU A 171 1.57 20.50 1.91
N VAL A 172 0.35 19.98 1.78
CA VAL A 172 -0.11 19.47 0.48
C VAL A 172 -0.39 20.65 -0.46
N ILE A 173 -0.01 20.52 -1.73
CA ILE A 173 -0.26 21.58 -2.70
C ILE A 173 -1.76 21.83 -2.87
N GLY A 174 -2.15 23.05 -3.19
CA GLY A 174 -3.52 23.37 -3.59
C GLY A 174 -4.56 23.37 -2.45
N GLU A 175 -4.18 23.06 -1.20
CA GLU A 175 -5.07 23.15 -0.03
C GLU A 175 -5.14 24.58 0.52
N THR A 176 -3.98 25.19 0.78
CA THR A 176 -3.87 26.56 1.32
C THR A 176 -2.66 27.27 0.72
N ARG A 177 -2.66 28.60 0.79
CA ARG A 177 -1.47 29.43 0.51
C ARG A 177 -0.52 29.51 1.71
N ASP A 178 -1.03 29.24 2.91
CA ASP A 178 -0.26 29.31 4.14
C ASP A 178 0.82 28.22 4.18
N GLY A 179 1.93 28.52 4.83
CA GLY A 179 3.05 27.59 4.92
C GLY A 179 3.87 27.45 3.64
N TRP A 180 3.57 28.19 2.57
CA TRP A 180 4.38 28.25 1.34
C TRP A 180 5.09 29.59 1.22
N ASN A 181 6.33 29.60 0.69
CA ASN A 181 7.01 30.85 0.39
C ASN A 181 6.33 31.60 -0.78
N GLN A 182 5.81 30.84 -1.76
CA GLN A 182 5.03 31.37 -2.87
C GLN A 182 3.98 30.33 -3.33
N THR A 183 2.84 30.85 -3.80
CA THR A 183 1.83 30.08 -4.53
C THR A 183 1.76 30.65 -5.94
N LEU A 184 2.06 29.82 -6.93
CA LEU A 184 2.11 30.18 -8.34
C LEU A 184 1.08 29.37 -9.15
N GLY A 185 0.98 29.69 -10.44
CA GLY A 185 0.06 29.04 -11.35
C GLY A 185 -1.38 29.53 -11.15
N ASP A 186 -2.36 28.66 -11.41
CA ASP A 186 -3.79 29.01 -11.32
C ASP A 186 -4.46 28.38 -10.08
N PHE A 187 -4.12 28.88 -8.90
CA PHE A 187 -4.68 28.38 -7.65
C PHE A 187 -6.19 28.64 -7.56
N ARG A 188 -7.00 27.57 -7.44
CA ARG A 188 -8.45 27.67 -7.26
C ARG A 188 -8.83 27.48 -5.79
N GLN A 189 -9.64 28.38 -5.25
CA GLN A 189 -10.21 28.21 -3.91
C GLN A 189 -11.39 27.23 -3.95
N GLN A 190 -11.64 26.52 -2.84
CA GLN A 190 -12.80 25.62 -2.67
C GLN A 190 -12.82 24.43 -3.67
N VAL A 191 -11.63 23.97 -4.07
CA VAL A 191 -11.39 22.77 -4.89
C VAL A 191 -10.57 21.79 -4.05
N ASN A 192 -10.62 20.50 -4.36
CA ASN A 192 -9.79 19.50 -3.67
C ASN A 192 -8.30 19.85 -3.81
N ASN A 193 -7.50 19.53 -2.79
CA ASN A 193 -6.04 19.73 -2.82
C ASN A 193 -5.40 18.90 -3.96
N GLY A 194 -4.16 19.21 -4.33
CA GLY A 194 -3.48 18.52 -5.44
C GLY A 194 -2.75 17.23 -5.06
N GLY A 195 -2.83 16.77 -3.80
CA GLY A 195 -2.30 15.48 -3.38
C GLY A 195 -0.78 15.33 -3.30
N VAL A 196 0.00 16.33 -3.75
CA VAL A 196 1.47 16.27 -3.72
C VAL A 196 2.02 16.83 -2.40
N VAL A 197 2.90 16.05 -1.75
CA VAL A 197 3.65 16.43 -0.54
C VAL A 197 5.12 16.03 -0.69
N VAL A 198 6.04 16.86 -0.19
CA VAL A 198 7.47 16.51 -0.11
C VAL A 198 7.91 16.45 1.35
N LEU A 199 8.57 15.36 1.73
CA LEU A 199 9.18 15.14 3.04
C LEU A 199 10.70 15.05 2.86
N SER A 200 11.46 15.60 3.81
CA SER A 200 12.91 15.52 3.80
C SER A 200 13.49 15.27 5.18
N LYS A 201 14.60 14.52 5.21
CA LYS A 201 15.48 14.43 6.38
C LYS A 201 16.27 15.71 6.64
N TRP A 202 16.41 16.51 5.59
CA TRP A 202 17.30 17.66 5.54
C TRP A 202 16.47 18.96 5.49
N PRO A 203 17.00 20.08 6.01
CA PRO A 203 16.26 21.33 6.05
C PRO A 203 15.75 21.81 4.69
N ILE A 204 14.44 22.09 4.59
CA ILE A 204 13.83 22.73 3.43
C ILE A 204 13.98 24.25 3.58
N GLN A 205 14.78 24.86 2.71
CA GLN A 205 15.09 26.29 2.72
C GLN A 205 14.06 27.15 1.97
N GLU A 206 13.42 26.57 0.96
CA GLU A 206 12.40 27.23 0.14
C GLU A 206 11.38 26.17 -0.26
N LYS A 207 10.09 26.52 -0.17
CA LYS A 207 8.97 25.73 -0.67
C LYS A 207 8.01 26.60 -1.47
N ILE A 208 7.76 26.21 -2.71
CA ILE A 208 6.83 26.85 -3.64
C ILE A 208 5.83 25.80 -4.12
N GLN A 209 4.56 26.14 -4.13
CA GLN A 209 3.56 25.33 -4.83
C GLN A 209 3.19 26.01 -6.15
N TYR A 210 2.91 25.21 -7.17
CA TYR A 210 2.42 25.66 -8.46
C TYR A 210 1.22 24.81 -8.86
N ILE A 211 0.07 25.45 -9.09
CA ILE A 211 -1.14 24.77 -9.58
C ILE A 211 -1.19 24.93 -11.10
N PHE A 212 -1.34 23.84 -11.84
CA PHE A 212 -1.31 23.89 -13.30
C PHE A 212 -2.36 24.86 -13.86
N LYS A 213 -1.99 25.61 -14.90
CA LYS A 213 -2.95 26.49 -15.60
C LYS A 213 -3.92 25.66 -16.44
N ASN A 214 -3.42 24.58 -17.04
CA ASN A 214 -4.29 23.55 -17.57
C ASN A 214 -4.73 22.64 -16.41
N HIS A 215 -5.96 22.85 -15.93
CA HIS A 215 -6.57 22.09 -14.84
C HIS A 215 -6.83 20.62 -15.15
N GLY A 216 -6.55 20.17 -16.38
CA GLY A 216 -6.84 18.81 -16.79
C GLY A 216 -8.31 18.59 -17.17
N CYS A 217 -8.69 17.34 -17.22
CA CYS A 217 -10.01 16.86 -17.63
C CYS A 217 -10.39 15.59 -16.84
N GLY A 218 -11.66 15.19 -16.93
CA GLY A 218 -12.16 14.04 -16.17
C GLY A 218 -12.12 14.29 -14.66
N ASN A 219 -11.76 13.28 -13.88
CA ASN A 219 -11.71 13.40 -12.42
C ASN A 219 -10.67 14.45 -11.96
N ASP A 220 -9.53 14.51 -12.66
CA ASP A 220 -8.41 15.39 -12.30
C ASP A 220 -8.78 16.89 -12.33
N ALA A 221 -9.78 17.28 -13.13
CA ALA A 221 -10.28 18.66 -13.17
C ALA A 221 -10.87 19.14 -11.84
N LEU A 222 -11.24 18.22 -10.94
CA LEU A 222 -11.78 18.47 -9.60
C LEU A 222 -10.70 18.72 -8.54
N TYR A 223 -9.42 18.64 -8.92
CA TYR A 223 -8.27 18.72 -8.02
C TYR A 223 -7.34 19.85 -8.43
N ASN A 224 -6.73 20.53 -7.45
CA ASN A 224 -5.66 21.49 -7.69
C ASN A 224 -4.34 20.78 -8.01
N LYS A 225 -4.32 19.93 -9.05
CA LYS A 225 -3.10 19.24 -9.49
C LYS A 225 -2.03 20.22 -9.94
N GLY A 226 -0.77 19.84 -9.73
CA GLY A 226 0.35 20.74 -9.81
C GLY A 226 1.63 20.10 -9.32
N PHE A 227 2.56 20.95 -8.89
CA PHE A 227 3.82 20.49 -8.31
C PHE A 227 4.22 21.29 -7.07
N ALA A 228 4.93 20.62 -6.18
CA ALA A 228 5.69 21.21 -5.08
C ALA A 228 7.15 21.32 -5.51
N TYR A 229 7.69 22.55 -5.53
CA TYR A 229 9.13 22.78 -5.61
C TYR A 229 9.68 23.02 -4.21
N VAL A 230 10.76 22.31 -3.88
CA VAL A 230 11.52 22.54 -2.65
C VAL A 230 13.02 22.70 -2.94
N LYS A 231 13.67 23.56 -2.16
CA LYS A 231 15.13 23.69 -2.10
C LYS A 231 15.62 23.13 -0.78
N ILE A 232 16.39 22.06 -0.83
CA ILE A 232 16.88 21.31 0.33
C ILE A 232 18.39 21.50 0.47
N LYS A 233 18.88 21.64 1.71
CA LYS A 233 20.31 21.68 2.02
C LYS A 233 20.75 20.39 2.71
N LYS A 234 21.50 19.54 2.00
CA LYS A 234 22.14 18.31 2.51
C LYS A 234 23.64 18.53 2.60
N GLY A 235 24.20 18.62 3.80
CA GLY A 235 25.62 18.99 3.96
C GLY A 235 25.93 20.33 3.27
N ASP A 236 26.92 20.31 2.38
CA ASP A 236 27.27 21.47 1.54
C ASP A 236 26.57 21.47 0.16
N ARG A 237 25.75 20.45 -0.12
CA ARG A 237 24.98 20.33 -1.38
C ARG A 237 23.61 20.98 -1.28
N ILE A 238 23.22 21.63 -2.37
CA ILE A 238 21.88 22.13 -2.61
C ILE A 238 21.18 21.20 -3.60
N ILE A 239 20.00 20.74 -3.20
CA ILE A 239 19.15 19.85 -3.99
C ILE A 239 17.81 20.55 -4.21
N HIS A 240 17.42 20.68 -5.46
CA HIS A 240 16.10 21.14 -5.85
C HIS A 240 15.26 19.93 -6.22
N VAL A 241 14.07 19.83 -5.65
CA VAL A 241 13.12 18.76 -5.97
C VAL A 241 11.82 19.38 -6.44
N LEU A 242 11.34 18.92 -7.58
CA LEU A 242 10.01 19.22 -8.10
C LEU A 242 9.19 17.93 -8.04
N GLY A 243 8.38 17.81 -6.98
CA GLY A 243 7.43 16.72 -6.80
C GLY A 243 6.13 17.04 -7.54
N THR A 244 5.58 16.13 -8.33
CA THR A 244 4.43 16.41 -9.20
C THR A 244 3.51 15.21 -9.40
N ASP A 245 2.25 15.52 -9.70
CA ASP A 245 1.29 14.56 -10.25
C ASP A 245 0.58 15.23 -11.43
N THR A 246 0.89 14.80 -12.66
CA THR A 246 0.30 15.36 -13.89
C THR A 246 -1.01 14.65 -14.21
N GLN A 247 -1.78 15.16 -15.19
CA GLN A 247 -3.04 14.61 -15.65
C GLN A 247 -2.93 13.09 -15.82
N SER A 248 -3.85 12.34 -15.24
CA SER A 248 -3.95 10.89 -15.37
C SER A 248 -4.58 10.50 -16.71
N LYS A 249 -4.47 9.23 -17.09
CA LYS A 249 -5.27 8.69 -18.18
C LYS A 249 -6.73 8.63 -17.70
N ASP A 250 -7.67 9.20 -18.45
CA ASP A 250 -9.08 9.21 -18.07
C ASP A 250 -9.98 9.12 -19.31
N SER A 251 -10.92 8.18 -19.33
CA SER A 251 -11.87 7.98 -20.43
C SER A 251 -12.86 9.13 -20.62
N ALA A 252 -13.05 9.99 -19.61
CA ALA A 252 -13.86 11.20 -19.72
C ALA A 252 -13.15 12.33 -20.49
N CYS A 253 -11.83 12.21 -20.72
CA CYS A 253 -11.07 13.12 -21.56
C CYS A 253 -11.16 12.72 -23.04
N SER A 254 -11.31 13.69 -23.94
CA SER A 254 -11.43 13.45 -25.39
C SER A 254 -10.22 12.72 -26.00
N ASP A 255 -9.02 12.91 -25.44
CA ASP A 255 -7.76 12.31 -25.89
C ASP A 255 -7.08 11.49 -24.77
N LEU A 256 -7.86 11.01 -23.80
CA LEU A 256 -7.34 10.32 -22.60
C LEU A 256 -6.36 11.17 -21.77
N GLY A 257 -6.45 12.51 -21.87
CA GLY A 257 -5.69 13.47 -21.08
C GLY A 257 -4.30 13.78 -21.63
N VAL A 258 -3.97 13.34 -22.85
CA VAL A 258 -2.62 13.49 -23.44
C VAL A 258 -2.24 14.96 -23.66
N SER A 259 -3.15 15.80 -24.16
CA SER A 259 -2.90 17.22 -24.39
C SER A 259 -2.64 17.97 -23.08
N ALA A 260 -3.53 17.79 -22.10
CA ALA A 260 -3.39 18.41 -20.79
C ALA A 260 -2.08 18.00 -20.11
N ARG A 261 -1.75 16.70 -20.11
CA ARG A 261 -0.49 16.18 -19.56
C ARG A 261 0.74 16.80 -20.24
N ASN A 262 0.75 16.92 -21.56
CA ASN A 262 1.86 17.55 -22.28
C ASN A 262 2.02 19.05 -21.93
N GLU A 263 0.92 19.77 -21.77
CA GLU A 263 0.94 21.19 -21.37
C GLU A 263 1.48 21.35 -19.95
N GLN A 264 1.02 20.51 -19.01
CA GLN A 264 1.49 20.50 -17.62
C GLN A 264 2.98 20.16 -17.52
N ILE A 265 3.46 19.17 -18.28
CA ILE A 265 4.90 18.86 -18.41
C ILE A 265 5.68 20.08 -18.96
N SER A 266 5.11 20.82 -19.91
CA SER A 266 5.71 22.07 -20.40
C SER A 266 5.74 23.18 -19.33
N GLU A 267 4.71 23.29 -18.49
CA GLU A 267 4.70 24.23 -17.35
C GLU A 267 5.81 23.92 -16.34
N ILE A 268 6.05 22.63 -16.04
CA ILE A 268 7.18 22.18 -15.20
C ILE A 268 8.51 22.65 -15.79
N GLY A 269 8.77 22.34 -17.07
CA GLY A 269 10.02 22.74 -17.73
C GLY A 269 10.25 24.26 -17.72
N LYS A 270 9.20 25.04 -18.01
CA LYS A 270 9.25 26.51 -17.96
C LYS A 270 9.53 27.05 -16.56
N PHE A 271 8.96 26.43 -15.52
CA PHE A 271 9.24 26.82 -14.14
C PHE A 271 10.70 26.59 -13.79
N ILE A 272 11.26 25.41 -14.10
CA ILE A 272 12.67 25.09 -13.86
C ILE A 272 13.58 26.11 -14.56
N ASP A 273 13.33 26.37 -15.85
CA ASP A 273 14.09 27.36 -16.63
C ASP A 273 14.01 28.77 -15.99
N SER A 274 12.84 29.15 -15.48
CA SER A 274 12.64 30.46 -14.85
C SER A 274 13.40 30.66 -13.54
N LYS A 275 13.67 29.58 -12.80
CA LYS A 275 14.37 29.64 -11.50
C LYS A 275 15.87 29.93 -11.63
N LYS A 276 16.44 29.78 -12.84
CA LYS A 276 17.87 30.02 -13.12
C LYS A 276 18.78 29.32 -12.09
N ILE A 277 18.50 28.04 -11.84
CA ILE A 277 19.19 27.23 -10.85
C ILE A 277 20.66 27.06 -11.26
N SER A 278 21.57 27.13 -10.29
CA SER A 278 23.00 26.90 -10.50
C SER A 278 23.25 25.55 -11.15
N ASN A 279 24.18 25.48 -12.09
CA ASN A 279 24.61 24.20 -12.69
C ASN A 279 25.43 23.31 -11.73
N ARG A 280 25.73 23.81 -10.52
CA ARG A 280 26.38 23.05 -9.43
C ARG A 280 25.40 22.36 -8.50
N ASP A 281 24.13 22.73 -8.56
CA ASP A 281 23.08 22.17 -7.71
C ASP A 281 22.40 21.00 -8.43
N ILE A 282 21.86 20.04 -7.67
CA ILE A 282 21.08 18.92 -8.23
C ILE A 282 19.65 19.39 -8.46
N VAL A 283 19.04 19.01 -9.59
CA VAL A 283 17.62 19.27 -9.86
C VAL A 283 16.91 17.97 -10.22
N LEU A 284 15.98 17.57 -9.35
CA LEU A 284 15.17 16.37 -9.50
C LEU A 284 13.73 16.72 -9.91
N ILE A 285 13.15 15.91 -10.79
CA ILE A 285 11.75 15.94 -11.17
C ILE A 285 11.17 14.58 -10.80
N ALA A 286 10.29 14.55 -9.81
CA ALA A 286 9.83 13.33 -9.16
C ALA A 286 8.30 13.22 -9.15
N GLY A 287 7.77 12.05 -9.48
CA GLY A 287 6.35 11.74 -9.32
C GLY A 287 5.68 11.03 -10.48
N SER A 288 4.35 10.98 -10.41
CA SER A 288 3.50 10.43 -11.46
C SER A 288 3.45 11.42 -12.63
N LEU A 289 4.26 11.16 -13.65
CA LEU A 289 4.24 11.94 -14.90
C LEU A 289 3.21 11.41 -15.89
N ASN A 290 2.59 10.25 -15.60
CA ASN A 290 1.49 9.66 -16.36
C ASN A 290 1.79 9.45 -17.86
N VAL A 291 3.07 9.33 -18.20
CA VAL A 291 3.57 8.96 -19.53
C VAL A 291 4.18 7.58 -19.44
N ASP A 292 3.63 6.61 -20.18
CA ASP A 292 4.13 5.23 -20.16
C ASP A 292 5.50 5.12 -20.85
N LYS A 293 6.50 4.58 -20.15
CA LYS A 293 7.85 4.32 -20.67
C LYS A 293 7.86 3.43 -21.92
N ASN A 294 6.83 2.59 -22.09
CA ASN A 294 6.72 1.72 -23.25
C ASN A 294 6.19 2.44 -24.50
N ASP A 295 5.52 3.59 -24.34
CA ASP A 295 5.29 4.53 -25.44
C ASP A 295 6.56 5.38 -25.65
N LYS A 296 7.47 4.86 -26.48
CA LYS A 296 8.77 5.49 -26.74
C LYS A 296 8.66 6.91 -27.29
N SER A 297 7.62 7.23 -28.05
CA SER A 297 7.45 8.57 -28.63
C SER A 297 7.10 9.59 -27.54
N SER A 298 6.05 9.31 -26.76
CA SER A 298 5.62 10.17 -25.67
C SER A 298 6.69 10.28 -24.57
N TYR A 299 7.35 9.18 -24.25
CA TYR A 299 8.43 9.13 -23.26
C TYR A 299 9.63 10.01 -23.66
N GLN A 300 10.12 9.91 -24.90
CA GLN A 300 11.23 10.74 -25.37
C GLN A 300 10.84 12.23 -25.48
N LYS A 301 9.59 12.52 -25.85
CA LYS A 301 9.06 13.89 -25.85
C LYS A 301 9.06 14.48 -24.43
N MET A 302 8.60 13.73 -23.44
CA MET A 302 8.62 14.13 -22.04
C MET A 302 10.05 14.45 -21.56
N LEU A 303 11.02 13.55 -21.80
CA LEU A 303 12.42 13.78 -21.43
C LEU A 303 13.01 15.01 -22.11
N THR A 304 12.64 15.25 -23.37
CA THR A 304 13.09 16.44 -24.12
C THR A 304 12.48 17.73 -23.56
N THR A 305 11.18 17.74 -23.27
CA THR A 305 10.48 18.91 -22.71
C THR A 305 10.99 19.26 -21.31
N LEU A 306 11.28 18.25 -20.48
CA LEU A 306 11.83 18.44 -19.13
C LEU A 306 13.35 18.64 -19.13
N LYS A 307 14.01 18.54 -20.30
CA LYS A 307 15.47 18.49 -20.43
C LYS A 307 16.09 17.53 -19.43
N ALA A 308 15.53 16.33 -19.28
CA ALA A 308 15.97 15.36 -18.28
C ALA A 308 16.68 14.17 -18.91
N ASN A 309 17.59 13.55 -18.17
CA ASN A 309 18.26 12.31 -18.57
C ASN A 309 17.39 11.09 -18.28
N GLU A 310 17.47 10.08 -19.16
CA GLU A 310 16.88 8.76 -18.90
C GLU A 310 17.69 8.06 -17.81
N PRO A 311 17.06 7.63 -16.69
CA PRO A 311 17.73 6.90 -15.63
C PRO A 311 18.00 5.45 -16.05
N ARG A 312 18.89 4.77 -15.31
CA ARG A 312 18.98 3.30 -15.41
C ARG A 312 17.83 2.66 -14.64
N TYR A 313 16.98 1.92 -15.32
CA TYR A 313 15.86 1.22 -14.68
C TYR A 313 16.26 -0.13 -14.12
N ALA A 314 15.73 -0.46 -12.94
CA ALA A 314 15.81 -1.77 -12.30
C ALA A 314 14.45 -2.12 -11.65
N GLY A 315 14.31 -3.35 -11.17
CA GLY A 315 13.10 -3.79 -10.48
C GLY A 315 12.00 -4.29 -11.41
N ILE A 316 10.75 -4.08 -11.00
CA ILE A 316 9.58 -4.50 -11.77
C ILE A 316 9.40 -3.66 -13.04
N PRO A 317 8.72 -4.18 -14.09
CA PRO A 317 8.66 -3.51 -15.39
C PRO A 317 7.54 -2.47 -15.49
N PHE A 318 6.62 -2.45 -14.53
CA PHE A 318 5.42 -1.62 -14.50
C PHE A 318 5.21 -1.11 -13.08
N THR A 319 4.80 0.15 -12.96
CA THR A 319 4.51 0.81 -11.69
C THR A 319 3.01 0.90 -11.45
N TRP A 320 2.19 0.72 -12.50
CA TRP A 320 0.77 0.39 -12.41
C TRP A 320 0.52 -0.94 -13.14
N ASP A 321 0.09 -1.96 -12.39
CA ASP A 321 0.00 -3.34 -12.90
C ASP A 321 -1.28 -4.06 -12.44
N PRO A 322 -2.37 -4.06 -13.24
CA PRO A 322 -3.61 -4.74 -12.89
C PRO A 322 -3.52 -6.28 -12.99
N LYS A 323 -2.38 -6.86 -13.38
CA LYS A 323 -2.15 -8.31 -13.30
C LYS A 323 -1.48 -8.73 -12.00
N LYS A 324 -0.97 -7.77 -11.23
CA LYS A 324 -0.21 -8.05 -10.01
C LYS A 324 -0.76 -7.32 -8.80
N ASN A 325 -1.09 -6.04 -8.94
CA ASN A 325 -1.65 -5.21 -7.89
C ASN A 325 -3.17 -5.41 -7.80
N LYS A 326 -3.67 -5.82 -6.62
CA LYS A 326 -5.09 -6.13 -6.42
C LYS A 326 -6.02 -4.90 -6.51
N ILE A 327 -5.58 -3.72 -6.06
CA ILE A 327 -6.38 -2.48 -6.16
C ILE A 327 -6.47 -2.05 -7.61
N ALA A 328 -5.35 -2.04 -8.34
CA ALA A 328 -5.33 -1.74 -9.77
C ALA A 328 -6.23 -2.70 -10.55
N ALA A 329 -6.14 -4.01 -10.27
CA ALA A 329 -6.97 -5.04 -10.89
C ALA A 329 -8.47 -4.84 -10.60
N TYR A 330 -8.82 -4.45 -9.36
CA TYR A 330 -10.19 -4.17 -8.95
C TYR A 330 -10.74 -3.00 -9.76
N ASN A 331 -10.04 -1.87 -9.79
CA ASN A 331 -10.48 -0.67 -10.51
C ASN A 331 -10.59 -0.92 -12.01
N ASN A 332 -9.58 -1.58 -12.59
CA ASN A 332 -9.56 -1.89 -14.02
C ASN A 332 -10.76 -2.74 -14.46
N SER A 333 -11.23 -3.64 -13.59
CA SER A 333 -12.42 -4.46 -13.81
C SER A 333 -13.71 -3.70 -13.51
N TYR A 334 -13.80 -3.06 -12.34
CA TYR A 334 -15.01 -2.40 -11.85
C TYR A 334 -15.45 -1.25 -12.77
N TYR A 335 -14.52 -0.41 -13.24
CA TYR A 335 -14.82 0.66 -14.19
C TYR A 335 -14.71 0.23 -15.65
N SER A 336 -14.46 -1.05 -15.92
CA SER A 336 -14.31 -1.60 -17.28
C SER A 336 -13.27 -0.84 -18.14
N TRP A 337 -12.20 -0.35 -17.49
CA TRP A 337 -11.16 0.42 -18.17
C TRP A 337 -10.39 -0.43 -19.19
N ASN A 338 -10.14 -1.70 -18.87
CA ASN A 338 -9.32 -2.61 -19.68
C ASN A 338 -7.97 -2.01 -20.10
N TRP A 339 -7.36 -1.22 -19.21
CA TRP A 339 -6.08 -0.58 -19.49
C TRP A 339 -4.93 -1.59 -19.37
N PRO A 340 -3.90 -1.46 -20.24
CA PRO A 340 -2.68 -2.24 -20.13
C PRO A 340 -1.82 -1.76 -18.96
N GLN A 341 -0.89 -2.62 -18.53
CA GLN A 341 0.15 -2.33 -17.54
C GLN A 341 1.03 -1.16 -18.05
N SER A 342 1.47 -0.28 -17.17
CA SER A 342 2.25 0.91 -17.55
C SER A 342 3.36 1.23 -16.54
N TYR A 343 4.36 1.97 -16.99
CA TYR A 343 5.39 2.55 -16.14
C TYR A 343 5.30 4.08 -16.23
N GLY A 344 4.77 4.74 -15.18
CA GLY A 344 4.43 6.18 -15.19
C GLY A 344 5.09 7.03 -14.09
N GLU A 345 5.78 6.39 -13.15
CA GLU A 345 6.39 7.00 -11.96
C GLU A 345 7.89 7.18 -12.18
N TYR A 346 8.38 8.40 -12.04
CA TYR A 346 9.77 8.71 -12.36
C TYR A 346 10.40 9.62 -11.32
N ILE A 347 11.71 9.45 -11.13
CA ILE A 347 12.57 10.45 -10.51
C ILE A 347 13.70 10.73 -11.51
N LEU A 348 13.66 11.89 -12.15
CA LEU A 348 14.54 12.28 -13.25
C LEU A 348 15.51 13.37 -12.80
N VAL A 349 16.69 13.43 -13.43
CA VAL A 349 17.68 14.50 -13.20
C VAL A 349 17.70 15.45 -14.41
N SER A 350 17.61 16.75 -14.16
CA SER A 350 17.77 17.80 -15.18
C SER A 350 19.15 17.75 -15.80
N LYS A 351 19.25 17.79 -17.14
CA LYS A 351 20.49 17.79 -17.93
C LYS A 351 21.31 19.06 -17.79
N ASP A 352 20.67 20.18 -17.47
CA ASP A 352 21.32 21.49 -17.41
C ASP A 352 22.02 21.74 -16.05
N ASN A 353 21.88 20.81 -15.12
CA ASN A 353 22.33 20.91 -13.73
C ASN A 353 23.34 19.81 -13.36
N PHE A 354 23.77 19.76 -12.09
CA PHE A 354 24.75 18.78 -11.64
C PHE A 354 24.27 17.35 -11.93
N GLN A 355 25.14 16.55 -12.57
CA GLN A 355 24.85 15.16 -12.88
C GLN A 355 25.52 14.23 -11.87
N PRO A 356 24.74 13.42 -11.13
CA PRO A 356 25.30 12.29 -10.40
C PRO A 356 26.07 11.35 -11.33
N LYS A 357 27.16 10.74 -10.83
CA LYS A 357 27.97 9.77 -11.59
C LYS A 357 27.13 8.61 -12.13
N VAL A 358 26.12 8.21 -11.36
CA VAL A 358 25.15 7.17 -11.66
C VAL A 358 23.79 7.65 -11.18
N TRP A 359 22.72 7.33 -11.91
CA TRP A 359 21.36 7.58 -11.48
C TRP A 359 20.46 6.41 -11.89
N GLN A 360 19.84 5.77 -10.90
CA GLN A 360 19.07 4.55 -11.09
C GLN A 360 17.67 4.74 -10.55
N ASN A 361 16.65 4.27 -11.28
CA ASN A 361 15.28 4.19 -10.79
C ASN A 361 14.93 2.72 -10.57
N LEU A 362 14.56 2.36 -9.35
CA LEU A 362 14.13 1.02 -8.96
C LEU A 362 12.64 1.04 -8.63
N ALA A 363 11.82 0.43 -9.48
CA ALA A 363 10.43 0.17 -9.16
C ALA A 363 10.32 -1.06 -8.25
N TYR A 364 9.61 -0.93 -7.13
CA TYR A 364 9.49 -1.97 -6.10
C TYR A 364 8.03 -2.25 -5.78
N ASP A 365 7.67 -3.52 -5.63
CA ASP A 365 6.30 -3.99 -5.39
C ASP A 365 6.11 -4.56 -3.98
N PRO A 366 6.12 -3.72 -2.92
CA PRO A 366 5.89 -4.20 -1.56
C PRO A 366 4.42 -4.60 -1.35
N ILE A 367 4.21 -5.54 -0.43
CA ILE A 367 2.90 -5.83 0.15
C ILE A 367 2.87 -5.43 1.63
N SER A 368 1.70 -5.10 2.16
CA SER A 368 1.53 -4.82 3.58
C SER A 368 1.76 -6.09 4.39
N PRO A 369 2.31 -5.99 5.63
CA PRO A 369 2.54 -7.17 6.48
C PRO A 369 1.22 -7.80 6.96
N THR A 370 0.16 -7.01 7.06
CA THR A 370 -1.18 -7.48 7.43
C THR A 370 -2.19 -7.09 6.36
N THR A 371 -3.26 -7.87 6.23
CA THR A 371 -4.40 -7.50 5.38
C THR A 371 -5.21 -6.36 6.01
N TRP A 372 -5.94 -5.62 5.17
CA TRP A 372 -6.95 -4.66 5.56
C TRP A 372 -8.23 -4.93 4.76
N LYS A 373 -9.38 -4.51 5.31
CA LYS A 373 -10.69 -4.85 4.75
C LYS A 373 -11.60 -3.64 4.65
N ARG A 374 -12.14 -3.40 3.46
CA ARG A 374 -13.17 -2.38 3.27
C ARG A 374 -14.42 -2.68 4.09
N LYS A 375 -14.83 -1.71 4.89
CA LYS A 375 -16.06 -1.78 5.70
C LYS A 375 -17.32 -1.59 4.85
N TRP A 376 -17.25 -0.76 3.81
CA TRP A 376 -18.35 -0.55 2.86
C TRP A 376 -18.59 -1.81 2.03
N ASN A 377 -19.85 -2.27 1.93
CA ASN A 377 -20.29 -3.50 1.24
C ASN A 377 -19.64 -4.83 1.71
N GLY A 378 -18.86 -4.82 2.80
CA GLY A 378 -18.60 -6.00 3.64
C GLY A 378 -17.65 -7.10 3.13
N GLY A 379 -16.86 -6.89 2.07
CA GLY A 379 -16.16 -8.01 1.41
C GLY A 379 -14.72 -7.82 0.91
N TYR A 380 -14.29 -6.60 0.56
CA TYR A 380 -13.02 -6.46 -0.13
C TYR A 380 -11.82 -6.42 0.84
N THR A 381 -11.13 -7.56 0.96
CA THR A 381 -9.88 -7.71 1.69
C THR A 381 -8.68 -7.64 0.74
N SER A 382 -7.69 -6.81 1.06
CA SER A 382 -6.46 -6.62 0.30
C SER A 382 -5.24 -6.44 1.21
N TYR A 383 -4.06 -6.42 0.60
CA TYR A 383 -2.76 -6.22 1.23
C TYR A 383 -1.87 -5.26 0.40
N GLU A 384 -2.47 -4.57 -0.57
CA GLU A 384 -1.79 -3.54 -1.34
C GLU A 384 -1.83 -2.22 -0.58
N PHE A 385 -0.78 -1.41 -0.71
CA PHE A 385 -0.75 -0.08 -0.10
C PHE A 385 -1.39 1.01 -0.96
N SER A 386 -1.32 0.85 -2.29
CA SER A 386 -1.84 1.74 -3.32
C SER A 386 -2.11 0.91 -4.58
N ASP A 387 -2.80 1.45 -5.58
CA ASP A 387 -2.89 0.82 -6.91
C ASP A 387 -1.61 1.00 -7.75
N HIS A 388 -0.71 1.86 -7.29
CA HIS A 388 0.63 2.04 -7.84
C HIS A 388 1.70 1.37 -6.96
N PHE A 389 2.86 1.13 -7.56
CA PHE A 389 4.07 0.69 -6.91
C PHE A 389 5.08 1.84 -6.79
N PRO A 390 5.80 1.97 -5.66
CA PRO A 390 6.78 3.02 -5.46
C PRO A 390 8.00 2.89 -6.37
N VAL A 391 8.66 4.03 -6.61
CA VAL A 391 9.96 4.10 -7.30
C VAL A 391 11.00 4.75 -6.39
N TYR A 392 12.09 4.03 -6.15
CA TYR A 392 13.30 4.61 -5.58
C TYR A 392 14.15 5.23 -6.67
N ALA A 393 14.92 6.25 -6.31
CA ALA A 393 16.06 6.66 -7.09
C ALA A 393 17.27 6.95 -6.22
N PHE A 394 18.42 6.49 -6.70
CA PHE A 394 19.66 6.58 -5.98
C PHE A 394 20.87 6.55 -6.90
N VAL A 395 22.01 7.02 -6.36
CA VAL A 395 23.30 6.96 -7.05
C VAL A 395 23.81 5.51 -7.06
N TYR A 396 24.02 4.93 -5.89
CA TYR A 396 24.48 3.56 -5.72
C TYR A 396 23.53 2.77 -4.83
N ALA A 397 23.32 1.49 -5.16
CA ALA A 397 22.62 0.57 -4.28
C ALA A 397 23.47 0.29 -3.03
N ASP A 398 22.78 0.16 -1.89
CA ASP A 398 23.35 -0.11 -0.58
C ASP A 398 22.65 -1.34 0.06
N PRO A 399 23.07 -1.81 1.25
CA PRO A 399 22.45 -2.96 1.90
C PRO A 399 20.95 -2.80 2.25
N SER A 400 20.42 -1.58 2.24
CA SER A 400 19.01 -1.30 2.46
C SER A 400 18.16 -1.31 1.18
N THR A 401 18.82 -1.29 0.01
CA THR A 401 18.16 -1.30 -1.30
C THR A 401 17.48 -2.65 -1.55
N PRO A 402 16.16 -2.68 -1.86
CA PRO A 402 15.48 -3.92 -2.20
C PRO A 402 16.08 -4.58 -3.46
N THR A 403 16.36 -5.88 -3.38
CA THR A 403 16.97 -6.64 -4.48
C THR A 403 16.04 -7.68 -5.11
N LYS A 404 14.85 -7.88 -4.52
CA LYS A 404 13.86 -8.87 -4.94
C LYS A 404 12.45 -8.32 -4.85
N SER A 405 11.55 -8.95 -5.61
CA SER A 405 10.10 -8.71 -5.59
C SER A 405 9.56 -8.78 -4.17
N GLY A 406 8.88 -7.72 -3.71
CA GLY A 406 8.18 -7.72 -2.42
C GLY A 406 6.84 -8.45 -2.49
N HIS A 407 6.30 -8.58 -3.70
CA HIS A 407 5.00 -9.18 -3.97
C HIS A 407 5.14 -10.68 -4.14
N ARG A 408 5.34 -11.35 -3.00
CA ARG A 408 5.48 -12.78 -2.88
C ARG A 408 4.77 -13.24 -1.62
N ARG A 409 3.85 -14.18 -1.78
CA ARG A 409 3.20 -14.87 -0.65
C ARG A 409 3.32 -16.37 -0.83
N LYS A 410 3.50 -17.11 0.27
CA LYS A 410 3.70 -18.56 0.29
C LYS A 410 2.57 -19.32 -0.39
N TYR A 411 1.34 -18.82 -0.23
CA TYR A 411 0.11 -19.44 -0.72
C TYR A 411 -0.50 -18.71 -1.93
N ASP A 412 0.30 -17.96 -2.67
CA ASP A 412 -0.03 -17.46 -4.00
C ASP A 412 0.39 -18.44 -5.09
N GLN A 413 -0.31 -18.40 -6.22
CA GLN A 413 -0.04 -19.23 -7.38
C GLN A 413 0.00 -20.75 -7.07
N VAL A 414 -0.91 -21.21 -6.20
CA VAL A 414 -1.06 -22.60 -5.81
C VAL A 414 -1.87 -23.35 -6.86
N SER A 415 -1.40 -24.53 -7.28
CA SER A 415 -2.16 -25.43 -8.14
C SER A 415 -2.85 -26.52 -7.33
N LEU A 416 -4.11 -26.79 -7.68
CA LEU A 416 -4.92 -27.85 -7.09
C LEU A 416 -5.07 -28.97 -8.10
N ILE A 417 -4.41 -30.11 -7.85
CA ILE A 417 -4.37 -31.25 -8.77
C ILE A 417 -5.38 -32.30 -8.30
N ALA A 418 -6.41 -32.55 -9.09
CA ALA A 418 -7.39 -33.58 -8.77
C ALA A 418 -6.70 -34.95 -8.63
N LYS A 419 -6.78 -35.55 -7.43
CA LYS A 419 -5.98 -36.72 -7.05
C LYS A 419 -6.22 -37.92 -7.96
N TYR A 420 -7.48 -38.12 -8.37
CA TYR A 420 -7.89 -39.26 -9.20
C TYR A 420 -7.56 -39.08 -10.69
N THR A 421 -7.84 -37.91 -11.27
CA THR A 421 -7.63 -37.66 -12.71
C THR A 421 -6.23 -37.15 -13.04
N ARG A 422 -5.47 -36.69 -12.04
CA ARG A 422 -4.15 -36.05 -12.16
C ARG A 422 -4.13 -34.76 -13.00
N LYS A 423 -5.30 -34.18 -13.23
CA LYS A 423 -5.48 -32.92 -13.95
C LYS A 423 -5.58 -31.74 -12.99
N ALA A 424 -5.09 -30.57 -13.40
CA ALA A 424 -5.17 -29.37 -12.59
C ALA A 424 -6.57 -28.74 -12.69
N VAL A 425 -7.05 -28.17 -11.58
CA VAL A 425 -8.18 -27.23 -11.61
C VAL A 425 -7.74 -25.99 -12.37
N GLN A 426 -8.58 -25.48 -13.27
CA GLN A 426 -8.34 -24.25 -14.01
C GLN A 426 -9.57 -23.35 -14.11
N ALA A 427 -9.29 -22.04 -14.20
CA ALA A 427 -10.26 -21.04 -14.61
C ALA A 427 -10.54 -21.12 -16.12
N ASP A 428 -11.68 -20.59 -16.56
CA ASP A 428 -12.04 -20.57 -17.97
C ASP A 428 -11.14 -19.61 -18.77
N HIS A 429 -10.69 -20.05 -19.95
CA HIS A 429 -9.76 -19.29 -20.78
C HIS A 429 -10.37 -18.06 -21.47
N ASN A 430 -11.69 -18.01 -21.61
CA ASN A 430 -12.39 -17.02 -22.42
C ASN A 430 -13.09 -15.96 -21.57
N ARG A 431 -13.44 -16.27 -20.32
CA ARG A 431 -14.15 -15.36 -19.42
C ARG A 431 -13.78 -15.60 -17.95
N PRO A 432 -13.65 -14.53 -17.15
CA PRO A 432 -13.22 -14.63 -15.76
C PRO A 432 -14.27 -15.28 -14.84
N ASP A 433 -15.54 -15.32 -15.26
CA ASP A 433 -16.67 -15.90 -14.55
C ASP A 433 -17.21 -17.20 -15.22
N GLY A 434 -16.33 -17.93 -15.90
CA GLY A 434 -16.62 -19.26 -16.44
C GLY A 434 -16.48 -20.37 -15.40
N TRP A 435 -17.08 -21.53 -15.67
CA TRP A 435 -17.05 -22.67 -14.74
C TRP A 435 -15.63 -23.21 -14.54
N LEU A 436 -15.31 -23.55 -13.28
CA LEU A 436 -14.07 -24.24 -12.95
C LEU A 436 -14.11 -25.69 -13.40
N LYS A 437 -12.99 -26.16 -13.94
CA LYS A 437 -12.81 -27.53 -14.39
C LYS A 437 -11.46 -28.09 -13.95
N ALA A 438 -11.43 -29.36 -13.60
CA ALA A 438 -10.21 -30.14 -13.42
C ALA A 438 -9.85 -30.86 -14.72
N ASP A 439 -9.68 -30.12 -15.81
CA ASP A 439 -9.29 -30.63 -17.13
C ASP A 439 -7.92 -30.13 -17.62
N GLY A 440 -7.21 -29.33 -16.82
CA GLY A 440 -5.88 -28.80 -17.15
C GLY A 440 -4.86 -29.92 -17.37
N SER A 441 -4.27 -29.94 -18.56
CA SER A 441 -3.27 -30.90 -19.04
C SER A 441 -1.94 -30.83 -18.28
N VAL A 442 -1.03 -31.78 -18.53
CA VAL A 442 0.30 -31.79 -17.89
C VAL A 442 1.13 -30.59 -18.34
N GLU A 443 0.91 -30.11 -19.57
CA GLU A 443 1.52 -28.92 -20.16
C GLU A 443 0.90 -27.62 -19.62
N GLU A 444 -0.40 -27.63 -19.27
CA GLU A 444 -1.10 -26.49 -18.66
C GLU A 444 -0.87 -26.34 -17.15
N LYS A 445 -0.26 -27.33 -16.49
CA LYS A 445 0.04 -27.33 -15.03
C LYS A 445 0.86 -26.14 -14.53
N GLU A 446 1.34 -25.28 -15.41
CA GLU A 446 2.19 -24.13 -15.08
C GLU A 446 1.65 -22.79 -15.66
N THR A 447 0.46 -22.77 -16.28
CA THR A 447 -0.17 -21.51 -16.73
C THR A 447 -0.81 -20.77 -15.56
N GLU A 448 -1.06 -19.47 -15.72
CA GLU A 448 -1.76 -18.67 -14.68
C GLU A 448 -3.23 -19.09 -14.49
N PHE A 449 -3.81 -19.83 -15.44
CA PHE A 449 -5.19 -20.34 -15.34
C PHE A 449 -5.32 -21.52 -14.36
N THR A 450 -4.25 -22.29 -14.14
CA THR A 450 -4.21 -23.43 -13.21
C THR A 450 -3.70 -23.06 -11.82
N LYS A 451 -3.58 -21.77 -11.54
CA LYS A 451 -3.00 -21.20 -10.33
C LYS A 451 -4.02 -20.34 -9.59
N PHE A 452 -3.99 -20.45 -8.28
CA PHE A 452 -4.91 -19.77 -7.39
C PHE A 452 -4.17 -19.15 -6.20
N ASN A 453 -4.67 -18.01 -5.74
CA ASN A 453 -4.18 -17.33 -4.55
C ASN A 453 -5.09 -17.68 -3.38
N LEU A 454 -4.54 -18.29 -2.33
CA LEU A 454 -5.29 -18.68 -1.14
C LEU A 454 -5.09 -17.63 -0.04
N LEU A 455 -6.15 -17.32 0.69
CA LEU A 455 -6.12 -16.42 1.83
C LEU A 455 -7.08 -16.89 2.92
N GLN A 456 -6.65 -16.81 4.18
CA GLN A 456 -7.52 -16.99 5.34
C GLN A 456 -7.83 -15.60 5.92
N GLU A 457 -9.01 -15.05 5.62
CA GLU A 457 -9.34 -13.66 6.00
C GLU A 457 -9.44 -13.40 7.52
N TYR A 458 -9.49 -14.47 8.33
CA TYR A 458 -9.44 -14.36 9.79
C TYR A 458 -8.01 -14.26 10.32
N ASP A 459 -7.00 -14.58 9.50
CA ASP A 459 -5.59 -14.37 9.78
C ASP A 459 -5.24 -12.93 9.39
N PRO A 460 -4.75 -12.09 10.31
CA PRO A 460 -4.33 -10.74 9.98
C PRO A 460 -3.11 -10.72 9.06
N ASP A 461 -2.23 -11.72 9.07
CA ASP A 461 -1.00 -11.74 8.29
C ASP A 461 -1.31 -11.86 6.79
N SER A 462 -0.76 -10.95 5.98
CA SER A 462 -0.99 -10.98 4.53
C SER A 462 -0.31 -12.19 3.87
N ASP A 463 0.86 -12.58 4.39
CA ASP A 463 1.65 -13.75 4.01
C ASP A 463 1.86 -14.66 5.23
N THR A 464 0.82 -15.41 5.57
CA THR A 464 0.88 -16.36 6.68
C THR A 464 1.93 -17.44 6.45
N PHE A 465 2.77 -17.70 7.46
CA PHE A 465 3.78 -18.76 7.37
C PHE A 465 3.16 -20.17 7.38
N CYS A 466 1.92 -20.30 7.88
CA CYS A 466 1.24 -21.56 8.12
C CYS A 466 -0.27 -21.45 7.90
N MET A 467 -0.74 -21.87 6.73
CA MET A 467 -2.17 -22.00 6.47
C MET A 467 -2.69 -23.31 7.04
N LEU A 468 -3.74 -23.25 7.86
CA LEU A 468 -4.35 -24.43 8.50
C LEU A 468 -5.70 -24.79 7.85
N SER A 469 -6.24 -25.95 8.21
CA SER A 469 -7.65 -26.26 7.96
C SER A 469 -8.58 -25.17 8.51
N GLY A 470 -9.57 -24.74 7.75
CA GLY A 470 -10.49 -23.67 8.14
C GLY A 470 -11.06 -22.92 6.95
N ARG A 471 -11.69 -21.77 7.22
CA ARG A 471 -12.22 -20.87 6.18
C ARG A 471 -11.10 -20.45 5.23
N VAL A 472 -11.38 -20.48 3.94
CA VAL A 472 -10.43 -20.06 2.91
C VAL A 472 -11.16 -19.28 1.83
N ARG A 473 -10.52 -18.23 1.34
CA ARG A 473 -10.89 -17.53 0.11
C ARG A 473 -9.89 -17.94 -0.97
N ILE A 474 -10.41 -18.40 -2.11
CA ILE A 474 -9.60 -18.85 -3.25
C ILE A 474 -9.87 -17.89 -4.41
N GLU A 475 -8.82 -17.27 -4.91
CA GLU A 475 -8.85 -16.31 -6.02
C GLU A 475 -8.11 -16.87 -7.23
N SER A 476 -8.57 -16.58 -8.44
CA SER A 476 -7.82 -16.90 -9.66
C SER A 476 -6.54 -16.04 -9.74
N SER A 477 -5.37 -16.66 -9.95
CA SER A 477 -4.14 -15.90 -10.19
C SER A 477 -4.16 -15.17 -11.54
N GLN A 478 -4.84 -15.73 -12.55
CA GLN A 478 -5.06 -15.08 -13.84
C GLN A 478 -6.06 -13.92 -13.77
N TYR A 479 -7.13 -14.07 -12.98
CA TYR A 479 -8.20 -13.08 -12.84
C TYR A 479 -8.27 -12.59 -11.40
N LEU A 480 -7.40 -11.64 -11.05
CA LEU A 480 -7.39 -11.06 -9.71
C LEU A 480 -8.75 -10.45 -9.34
N ASN A 481 -9.13 -10.60 -8.08
CA ASN A 481 -10.43 -10.27 -7.50
C ASN A 481 -11.62 -11.11 -8.01
N TYR A 482 -11.37 -12.20 -8.74
CA TYR A 482 -12.39 -13.22 -9.03
C TYR A 482 -12.22 -14.41 -8.10
N PHE A 483 -13.19 -14.60 -7.22
CA PHE A 483 -13.12 -15.56 -6.12
C PHE A 483 -14.03 -16.75 -6.36
N TRP A 484 -13.61 -17.93 -5.94
CA TRP A 484 -14.40 -19.15 -6.03
C TRP A 484 -15.73 -18.99 -5.29
N THR A 485 -16.81 -19.22 -6.02
CA THR A 485 -18.17 -19.30 -5.50
C THR A 485 -18.95 -20.33 -6.31
N TRP A 486 -20.21 -20.56 -5.96
CA TRP A 486 -21.03 -21.58 -6.60
C TRP A 486 -22.43 -21.05 -6.92
N TRP A 487 -23.05 -21.65 -7.92
CA TRP A 487 -24.31 -21.18 -8.48
C TRP A 487 -25.50 -22.03 -8.04
N LEU A 488 -26.65 -21.40 -7.72
CA LEU A 488 -27.87 -22.11 -7.35
C LEU A 488 -29.15 -21.46 -7.86
N GLN A 489 -29.29 -21.19 -9.17
CA GLN A 489 -30.51 -20.54 -9.69
C GLN A 489 -30.89 -20.86 -11.15
N GLY A 490 -30.58 -22.05 -11.74
CA GLY A 490 -30.89 -22.17 -13.19
C GLY A 490 -30.86 -23.51 -13.91
N GLY A 491 -30.78 -24.66 -13.25
CA GLY A 491 -30.91 -25.97 -13.91
C GLY A 491 -29.64 -26.80 -13.86
N GLY A 492 -29.12 -27.25 -15.01
CA GLY A 492 -28.07 -28.28 -15.08
C GLY A 492 -26.74 -27.94 -14.40
N GLY A 493 -26.45 -26.66 -14.11
CA GLY A 493 -25.24 -26.18 -13.45
C GLY A 493 -25.40 -25.85 -11.97
N ASN A 494 -26.50 -26.27 -11.34
CA ASN A 494 -26.69 -26.05 -9.91
C ASN A 494 -25.56 -26.71 -9.10
N TYR A 495 -24.98 -25.96 -8.18
CA TYR A 495 -23.82 -26.31 -7.36
C TYR A 495 -22.47 -26.41 -8.07
N ALA A 496 -22.39 -26.05 -9.36
CA ALA A 496 -21.11 -25.91 -10.03
C ALA A 496 -20.36 -24.66 -9.52
N TYR A 497 -19.03 -24.77 -9.43
CA TYR A 497 -18.15 -23.69 -9.01
C TYR A 497 -17.66 -22.85 -10.19
N TYR A 498 -17.56 -21.54 -9.95
CA TYR A 498 -17.01 -20.56 -10.88
C TYR A 498 -16.39 -19.40 -10.09
N PRO A 499 -15.41 -18.68 -10.64
CA PRO A 499 -14.94 -17.44 -10.02
C PRO A 499 -15.94 -16.31 -10.24
N LYS A 500 -16.10 -15.40 -9.29
CA LYS A 500 -16.94 -14.21 -9.45
C LYS A 500 -16.25 -12.97 -8.89
N PHE A 501 -16.37 -11.86 -9.63
CA PHE A 501 -15.76 -10.59 -9.26
C PHE A 501 -16.29 -10.10 -7.91
N ASP A 502 -15.35 -9.82 -6.99
CA ASP A 502 -15.61 -9.28 -5.65
C ASP A 502 -16.65 -10.07 -4.82
N ASP A 503 -16.87 -11.34 -5.17
CA ASP A 503 -17.89 -12.17 -4.52
C ASP A 503 -17.43 -13.63 -4.44
N GLY A 504 -16.72 -13.95 -3.37
CA GLY A 504 -16.32 -15.31 -3.03
C GLY A 504 -17.29 -15.96 -2.05
N SER A 505 -17.26 -17.30 -2.01
CA SER A 505 -17.99 -18.02 -0.96
C SER A 505 -17.49 -17.63 0.43
N LYS A 506 -18.43 -17.25 1.30
CA LYS A 506 -18.16 -16.85 2.69
C LYS A 506 -17.96 -18.05 3.61
N LEU A 507 -18.33 -19.25 3.16
CA LEU A 507 -18.37 -20.47 3.96
C LEU A 507 -17.54 -21.61 3.35
N LEU A 508 -16.72 -21.33 2.34
CA LEU A 508 -15.75 -22.29 1.84
C LEU A 508 -14.71 -22.62 2.93
N GLU A 509 -14.55 -23.90 3.23
CA GLU A 509 -13.56 -24.44 4.15
C GLU A 509 -12.63 -25.41 3.42
N MET A 510 -11.33 -25.23 3.66
CA MET A 510 -10.30 -26.20 3.29
C MET A 510 -10.04 -27.12 4.48
N VAL A 511 -9.93 -28.41 4.21
CA VAL A 511 -9.50 -29.42 5.18
C VAL A 511 -8.20 -30.03 4.68
N VAL A 512 -7.09 -29.69 5.33
CA VAL A 512 -5.79 -30.33 5.14
C VAL A 512 -5.85 -31.73 5.76
N THR A 513 -5.58 -32.75 4.96
CA THR A 513 -5.73 -34.15 5.38
C THR A 513 -4.68 -34.59 6.40
N LYS A 514 -3.50 -33.96 6.36
CA LYS A 514 -2.47 -34.11 7.39
C LYS A 514 -2.64 -33.04 8.46
N GLN A 515 -2.30 -33.38 9.70
CA GLN A 515 -2.24 -32.39 10.77
C GLN A 515 -1.05 -31.45 10.55
N GLY A 516 -1.28 -30.15 10.66
CA GLY A 516 -0.24 -29.13 10.55
C GLY A 516 -0.55 -28.08 9.49
N CYS A 517 0.49 -27.32 9.15
CA CYS A 517 0.45 -26.34 8.07
C CYS A 517 0.25 -27.04 6.73
N LEU A 518 -0.44 -26.38 5.80
CA LEU A 518 -0.47 -26.81 4.42
C LEU A 518 0.94 -26.71 3.82
N GLU A 519 1.45 -27.84 3.33
CA GLU A 519 2.74 -27.97 2.66
C GLU A 519 2.60 -28.40 1.19
N ASP A 520 3.68 -28.27 0.42
CA ASP A 520 3.73 -28.77 -0.95
C ASP A 520 3.56 -30.29 -0.99
N GLY A 521 2.71 -30.77 -1.90
CA GLY A 521 2.37 -32.19 -2.04
C GLY A 521 1.35 -32.70 -1.03
N ASP A 522 0.83 -31.86 -0.13
CA ASP A 522 -0.27 -32.26 0.74
C ASP A 522 -1.58 -32.46 -0.01
N SER A 523 -2.45 -33.28 0.57
CA SER A 523 -3.79 -33.52 0.03
C SER A 523 -4.81 -32.73 0.83
N VAL A 524 -5.74 -32.07 0.14
CA VAL A 524 -6.83 -31.29 0.72
C VAL A 524 -8.17 -31.75 0.18
N VAL A 525 -9.22 -31.52 0.96
CA VAL A 525 -10.60 -31.52 0.48
C VAL A 525 -11.23 -30.17 0.81
N PHE A 526 -12.17 -29.74 -0.01
CA PHE A 526 -12.95 -28.53 0.24
C PHE A 526 -14.39 -28.90 0.57
N LYS A 527 -15.00 -28.14 1.47
CA LYS A 527 -16.44 -28.20 1.72
C LYS A 527 -16.99 -26.79 1.83
N ASP A 528 -18.27 -26.65 1.50
CA ASP A 528 -18.96 -25.36 1.55
C ASP A 528 -20.39 -25.57 2.03
N PHE A 529 -21.01 -24.49 2.49
CA PHE A 529 -22.35 -24.54 3.06
C PHE A 529 -23.39 -24.31 1.97
N ASP A 530 -24.20 -25.33 1.70
CA ASP A 530 -25.37 -25.19 0.86
C ASP A 530 -26.45 -24.38 1.59
N THR A 531 -26.77 -23.21 1.04
CA THR A 531 -27.76 -22.29 1.59
C THR A 531 -29.21 -22.76 1.43
N TYR A 532 -29.49 -23.70 0.52
CA TYR A 532 -30.81 -24.28 0.30
C TYR A 532 -31.06 -25.49 1.20
N GLY A 533 -30.19 -26.49 1.12
CA GLY A 533 -30.23 -27.67 1.99
C GLY A 533 -29.91 -27.36 3.45
N LYS A 534 -29.11 -26.31 3.72
CA LYS A 534 -28.62 -25.90 5.05
C LYS A 534 -27.64 -26.88 5.69
N TYR A 535 -26.79 -27.52 4.88
CA TYR A 535 -25.74 -28.45 5.33
C TYR A 535 -24.43 -28.22 4.59
N TYR A 536 -23.33 -28.77 5.08
CA TYR A 536 -22.06 -28.76 4.35
C TYR A 536 -22.01 -29.91 3.35
N TYR A 537 -21.59 -29.59 2.14
CA TYR A 537 -21.25 -30.55 1.11
C TYR A 537 -19.77 -30.43 0.76
N PHE A 538 -19.19 -31.51 0.27
CA PHE A 538 -17.82 -31.56 -0.22
C PHE A 538 -17.79 -31.26 -1.71
N LEU A 539 -16.75 -30.52 -2.12
CA LEU A 539 -16.45 -30.29 -3.51
C LEU A 539 -15.98 -31.61 -4.15
N VAL A 540 -16.30 -31.80 -5.42
CA VAL A 540 -15.99 -33.00 -6.18
C VAL A 540 -15.72 -32.63 -7.63
N VAL A 541 -14.76 -33.32 -8.25
CA VAL A 541 -14.61 -33.34 -9.71
C VAL A 541 -15.67 -34.27 -10.28
N TRP A 542 -16.61 -33.73 -11.03
CA TRP A 542 -17.71 -34.50 -11.59
C TRP A 542 -17.21 -35.50 -12.64
N ASP A 543 -17.66 -36.76 -12.57
CA ASP A 543 -17.00 -37.88 -13.26
C ASP A 543 -17.68 -38.30 -14.58
N ARG A 544 -18.85 -37.74 -14.90
CA ARG A 544 -19.69 -38.25 -16.00
C ARG A 544 -20.56 -37.20 -16.70
N GLY A 545 -21.05 -37.58 -17.89
CA GLY A 545 -21.96 -36.76 -18.68
C GLY A 545 -21.31 -35.49 -19.25
N SER A 546 -22.14 -34.54 -19.69
CA SER A 546 -21.68 -33.26 -20.25
C SER A 546 -20.95 -32.34 -19.26
N TRP A 547 -21.09 -32.64 -17.97
CA TRP A 547 -20.45 -31.92 -16.86
C TRP A 547 -19.20 -32.63 -16.33
N LYS A 548 -18.70 -33.64 -17.03
CA LYS A 548 -17.44 -34.29 -16.65
C LYS A 548 -16.31 -33.27 -16.52
N ASP A 549 -15.48 -33.45 -15.49
CA ASP A 549 -14.35 -32.63 -15.06
C ASP A 549 -14.73 -31.30 -14.39
N TYR A 550 -16.00 -30.90 -14.33
CA TYR A 550 -16.40 -29.67 -13.63
C TYR A 550 -16.35 -29.82 -12.10
N ILE A 551 -16.11 -28.72 -11.39
CA ILE A 551 -16.09 -28.70 -9.93
C ILE A 551 -17.51 -28.46 -9.38
N TYR A 552 -17.99 -29.38 -8.54
CA TYR A 552 -19.34 -29.36 -7.97
C TYR A 552 -19.34 -29.50 -6.45
N LEU A 553 -20.31 -28.90 -5.78
CA LEU A 553 -20.62 -29.12 -4.36
C LEU A 553 -21.79 -30.10 -4.24
N TRP A 554 -21.55 -31.32 -3.75
CA TRP A 554 -22.57 -32.38 -3.90
C TRP A 554 -22.68 -33.45 -2.81
N TYR A 555 -21.57 -33.91 -2.21
CA TYR A 555 -21.60 -35.06 -1.30
C TYR A 555 -21.47 -34.64 0.17
N GLU A 556 -22.27 -35.19 1.08
CA GLU A 556 -22.21 -34.87 2.52
C GLU A 556 -20.94 -35.40 3.21
N SER A 557 -20.18 -36.25 2.51
CA SER A 557 -18.87 -36.77 2.93
C SER A 557 -17.89 -36.74 1.76
N ALA A 558 -16.60 -36.57 2.07
CA ALA A 558 -15.53 -36.58 1.07
C ALA A 558 -15.52 -37.90 0.29
N GLN A 559 -15.53 -37.79 -1.05
CA GLN A 559 -15.45 -38.92 -1.96
C GLN A 559 -14.04 -39.03 -2.58
N PRO A 560 -13.66 -40.13 -3.25
CA PRO A 560 -12.37 -40.22 -3.94
C PRO A 560 -12.07 -39.06 -4.90
N TYR A 561 -13.10 -38.52 -5.57
CA TYR A 561 -13.01 -37.36 -6.47
C TYR A 561 -13.04 -35.99 -5.77
N SER A 562 -13.12 -35.96 -4.44
CA SER A 562 -13.08 -34.73 -3.62
C SER A 562 -11.68 -34.29 -3.22
N PHE A 563 -10.66 -35.13 -3.47
CA PHE A 563 -9.28 -34.88 -3.04
C PHE A 563 -8.48 -34.16 -4.10
N PHE A 564 -7.75 -33.12 -3.67
CA PHE A 564 -6.82 -32.36 -4.49
C PHE A 564 -5.44 -32.42 -3.84
N ASP A 565 -4.42 -32.79 -4.60
CA ASP A 565 -3.03 -32.62 -4.18
C ASP A 565 -2.62 -31.17 -4.46
N VAL A 566 -2.03 -30.53 -3.47
CA VAL A 566 -1.60 -29.13 -3.51
C VAL A 566 -0.19 -29.07 -4.06
N LYS A 567 0.03 -28.18 -5.03
CA LYS A 567 1.36 -27.80 -5.49
C LYS A 567 1.58 -26.32 -5.20
N LEU A 568 2.46 -26.02 -4.25
CA LEU A 568 2.83 -24.65 -3.91
C LEU A 568 3.78 -24.10 -4.97
N ASN A 569 3.76 -22.79 -5.16
CA ASN A 569 4.71 -22.16 -6.05
C ASN A 569 6.11 -22.17 -5.42
N THR A 570 7.05 -22.91 -5.99
CA THR A 570 8.46 -22.94 -5.54
C THR A 570 9.39 -22.11 -6.41
N SER A 571 8.85 -21.38 -7.39
CA SER A 571 9.65 -20.52 -8.28
C SER A 571 10.34 -19.42 -7.46
N PRO A 572 11.62 -19.14 -7.71
CA PRO A 572 12.30 -18.05 -7.03
C PRO A 572 11.64 -16.72 -7.37
N GLU A 573 11.62 -15.81 -6.39
CA GLU A 573 11.24 -14.43 -6.61
C GLU A 573 12.09 -13.81 -7.72
N ARG A 574 11.51 -12.84 -8.43
CA ARG A 574 12.29 -12.02 -9.35
C ARG A 574 13.38 -11.30 -8.57
N ASP A 575 14.62 -11.57 -8.92
CA ASP A 575 15.83 -10.99 -8.33
C ASP A 575 16.49 -10.07 -9.37
N TRP A 576 16.70 -8.82 -8.99
CA TRP A 576 17.35 -7.79 -9.80
C TRP A 576 18.63 -7.27 -9.14
N SER A 577 19.19 -7.99 -8.18
CA SER A 577 20.45 -7.64 -7.51
C SER A 577 21.59 -7.37 -8.50
N LYS A 578 21.60 -8.10 -9.63
CA LYS A 578 22.59 -7.97 -10.71
C LYS A 578 22.33 -6.80 -11.65
N ASP A 579 21.11 -6.26 -11.65
CA ASP A 579 20.75 -5.12 -12.50
C ASP A 579 21.17 -3.78 -11.85
N LEU A 580 21.38 -3.80 -10.53
CA LEU A 580 21.79 -2.66 -9.71
C LEU A 580 23.29 -2.37 -9.81
N ILE A 581 23.63 -1.09 -9.74
CA ILE A 581 25.01 -0.61 -9.62
C ILE A 581 25.30 -0.28 -8.16
N TYR A 582 26.36 -0.88 -7.62
CA TYR A 582 26.88 -0.66 -6.27
C TYR A 582 28.15 0.20 -6.31
N ARG A 583 28.45 0.85 -5.19
CA ARG A 583 29.72 1.57 -5.00
C ARG A 583 30.88 0.56 -5.10
N ARG A 584 31.86 0.85 -5.96
CA ARG A 584 33.10 0.06 -6.02
C ARG A 584 34.03 0.58 -4.94
N PHE A 585 34.38 -0.28 -3.98
CA PHE A 585 35.38 0.02 -2.95
C PHE A 585 36.79 -0.24 -3.48
#